data_AF-A0A661L5R5-F1
#
_entry.id   AF-A0A661L5R5-F1
#
_cell.length_a   1.000
_cell.length_b   1.000
_cell.length_c   1.000
_cell.angle_alpha   90.00
_cell.angle_beta   90.00
_cell.angle_gamma   90.00
#
_symmetry.space_group_name_H-M   'P 1'
#
loop_
_entity.id
_entity.type
_entity.pdbx_description
1 polymer ?
#
loop_
_entity_poly.entity_id
_entity_poly.type
_entity_poly.pdbx_seq_one_letter_code
_entity_poly.pdbx_strand_id
1 'polypeptide(L)'
;MNGSWVNAAATFDKPLCQKAGLPTVEFDGKRDAILPEKDLKGAPYIEYIEKFPPKEDLPFDWIRERVSKIVGPDKRPWLNRAQERSITRAPQG
;
A
#
# COMPACT_ATOMS: atom_id res chain seq x y z
N MET A 1 10.52 14.80 -1.01
CA MET A 1 11.90 15.03 -1.46
C MET A 1 12.01 16.41 -2.07
N ASN A 2 12.95 17.24 -1.61
CA ASN A 2 13.19 18.61 -2.09
C ASN A 2 11.92 19.51 -2.14
N GLY A 3 11.01 19.35 -1.17
CA GLY A 3 9.74 20.09 -1.12
C GLY A 3 8.58 19.47 -1.91
N SER A 4 8.81 18.40 -2.66
CA SER A 4 7.78 17.69 -3.43
C SER A 4 7.49 16.30 -2.89
N TRP A 5 6.25 15.84 -3.02
CA TRP A 5 5.86 14.47 -2.72
C TRP A 5 6.08 13.56 -3.94
N VAL A 6 6.59 12.36 -3.71
CA VAL A 6 6.73 11.30 -4.73
C VAL A 6 6.09 10.03 -4.20
N ASN A 7 5.41 9.29 -5.07
CA ASN A 7 4.80 8.01 -4.74
C ASN A 7 5.87 6.92 -4.68
N ALA A 8 5.79 6.05 -3.67
CA ALA A 8 6.63 4.86 -3.56
C ALA A 8 5.75 3.66 -3.18
N ALA A 9 5.43 2.82 -4.16
CA ALA A 9 4.75 1.57 -3.92
C ALA A 9 5.67 0.62 -3.17
N ALA A 10 5.11 -0.16 -2.24
CA ALA A 10 5.80 -1.35 -1.73
C ALA A 10 5.92 -2.36 -2.88
N THR A 11 7.15 -2.69 -3.26
CA THR A 11 7.45 -3.52 -4.44
C THR A 11 8.22 -4.77 -4.04
N PHE A 12 8.24 -5.75 -4.94
CA PHE A 12 8.97 -7.01 -4.77
C PHE A 12 10.44 -6.84 -5.18
N ASP A 13 11.30 -7.72 -4.68
CA ASP A 13 12.69 -7.76 -5.13
C ASP A 13 12.80 -8.13 -6.63
N LYS A 14 13.92 -7.72 -7.22
CA LYS A 14 14.18 -7.90 -8.65
C LYS A 14 14.16 -9.36 -9.10
N PRO A 15 14.81 -10.32 -8.40
CA PRO A 15 14.71 -11.73 -8.74
C PRO A 15 13.28 -12.27 -8.78
N LEU A 16 12.43 -11.90 -7.82
CA LEU A 16 11.04 -12.32 -7.76
C LEU A 16 10.23 -11.73 -8.92
N CYS A 17 10.39 -10.44 -9.21
CA CYS A 17 9.77 -9.79 -10.37
C CYS A 17 10.13 -10.50 -11.68
N GLN A 18 11.42 -10.80 -11.89
CA GLN A 18 11.90 -11.48 -13.09
C GLN A 18 11.28 -12.88 -13.23
N LYS A 19 11.26 -13.66 -12.14
CA LYS A 19 10.63 -14.99 -12.13
C LYS A 19 9.12 -14.92 -12.42
N ALA A 20 8.46 -13.87 -11.94
CA ALA A 20 7.03 -13.65 -12.14
C ALA A 20 6.67 -13.01 -13.50
N GLY A 21 7.66 -12.59 -14.30
CA GLY A 21 7.41 -11.88 -15.56
C GLY A 21 6.90 -10.45 -15.36
N LEU A 22 7.18 -9.84 -14.20
CA LEU A 22 6.75 -8.49 -13.82
C LEU A 22 7.89 -7.50 -13.98
N PRO A 23 7.61 -6.23 -14.34
CA PRO A 23 8.65 -5.21 -14.35
C PRO A 23 9.04 -4.85 -12.91
N THR A 24 10.35 -4.73 -12.68
CA THR A 24 10.88 -4.23 -11.41
C THR A 24 10.68 -2.72 -11.33
N VAL A 25 10.14 -2.26 -10.21
CA VAL A 25 9.96 -0.83 -9.92
C VAL A 25 11.15 -0.36 -9.09
N GLU A 26 11.93 0.57 -9.66
CA GLU A 26 13.09 1.17 -9.02
C GLU A 26 12.71 2.55 -8.43
N PHE A 27 13.34 2.93 -7.32
CA PHE A 27 13.11 4.22 -6.67
C PHE A 27 14.37 5.09 -6.72
N ASP A 28 14.30 6.22 -7.43
CA ASP A 28 15.41 7.17 -7.60
C ASP A 28 15.29 8.43 -6.73
N GLY A 29 14.24 8.50 -5.92
CA GLY A 29 13.93 9.64 -5.06
C GLY A 29 13.54 10.93 -5.79
N LYS A 30 13.26 10.86 -7.10
CA LYS A 30 12.90 12.02 -7.93
C LYS A 30 11.57 11.82 -8.65
N ARG A 31 11.27 10.59 -9.05
CA ARG A 31 10.05 10.23 -9.80
C ARG A 31 9.21 9.26 -8.97
N ASP A 32 7.93 9.22 -9.31
CA ASP A 32 7.00 8.24 -8.77
C ASP A 32 7.47 6.81 -9.10
N ALA A 33 7.61 6.00 -8.07
CA ALA A 33 7.84 4.56 -8.15
C ALA A 33 6.51 3.84 -7.91
N ILE A 34 5.72 3.68 -8.98
CA ILE A 34 4.41 3.01 -8.96
C ILE A 34 4.45 1.69 -9.73
N LEU A 35 3.49 0.80 -9.46
CA LEU A 35 3.39 -0.47 -10.17
C LEU A 35 2.97 -0.22 -11.63
N PRO A 36 3.59 -0.89 -12.62
CA PRO A 36 3.30 -0.65 -14.03
C PRO A 36 1.94 -1.20 -14.44
N GLU A 37 1.33 -0.56 -15.44
CA GLU A 37 0.03 -0.99 -15.97
C GLU A 37 0.07 -2.32 -16.72
N LYS A 38 1.27 -2.70 -17.20
CA LYS A 38 1.48 -3.90 -17.99
C LYS A 38 2.62 -4.74 -17.43
N ASP A 39 2.52 -6.05 -17.61
CA ASP A 39 3.59 -6.99 -17.36
C ASP A 39 4.67 -6.94 -18.47
N LEU A 40 5.71 -7.79 -18.37
CA LEU A 40 6.77 -7.84 -19.39
C LEU A 40 6.31 -8.41 -20.74
N LYS A 41 5.12 -9.02 -20.83
CA LYS A 41 4.50 -9.52 -22.06
C LYS A 41 3.48 -8.53 -22.65
N GLY A 42 3.27 -7.39 -22.00
CA GLY A 42 2.30 -6.38 -22.42
C GLY A 42 0.86 -6.66 -21.98
N ALA A 43 0.63 -7.71 -21.19
CA ALA A 43 -0.68 -8.00 -20.62
C ALA A 43 -1.01 -7.04 -19.46
N PRO A 44 -2.28 -6.71 -19.21
CA PRO A 44 -2.67 -5.85 -18.09
C PRO A 44 -2.20 -6.41 -16.75
N TYR A 45 -1.64 -5.54 -15.89
CA TYR A 45 -1.15 -5.90 -14.56
C TYR A 45 -1.82 -5.07 -13.45
N ILE A 46 -1.68 -3.75 -13.47
CA ILE A 46 -2.26 -2.86 -12.46
C ILE A 46 -3.07 -1.74 -13.12
N GLU A 47 -4.27 -1.49 -12.60
CA GLU A 47 -5.09 -0.35 -12.99
C GLU A 47 -5.36 0.51 -11.75
N TYR A 48 -4.98 1.79 -11.84
CA TYR A 48 -5.26 2.77 -10.78
C TYR A 48 -6.61 3.44 -11.06
N ILE A 49 -7.66 2.96 -10.38
CA ILE A 49 -9.04 3.44 -10.58
C ILE A 49 -9.26 4.84 -10.00
N GLU A 50 -8.64 5.15 -8.87
CA GLU A 50 -8.75 6.45 -8.19
C GLU A 50 -7.38 6.88 -7.66
N LYS A 51 -7.07 8.18 -7.78
CA LYS A 51 -5.82 8.78 -7.29
C LYS A 51 -6.13 9.92 -6.33
N PHE A 52 -5.55 9.85 -5.13
CA PHE A 52 -5.66 10.91 -4.13
C PHE A 52 -4.38 11.75 -4.13
N PRO A 53 -4.47 13.09 -4.17
CA PRO A 53 -3.30 13.94 -4.07
C PRO A 53 -2.68 13.83 -2.67
N PRO A 54 -1.36 14.03 -2.55
CA PRO A 54 -0.70 14.05 -1.26
C PRO A 54 -1.28 15.15 -0.36
N LYS A 55 -1.35 14.86 0.94
CA LYS A 55 -1.77 15.78 2.00
C LYS A 55 -0.67 15.80 3.06
N GLU A 56 -0.44 16.97 3.64
CA GLU A 56 0.53 17.14 4.72
C GLU A 56 0.12 16.36 5.97
N ASP A 57 -1.18 16.36 6.26
CA ASP A 57 -1.78 15.62 7.38
C ASP A 57 -2.71 14.50 6.89
N LEU A 58 -2.96 13.54 7.78
CA LEU A 58 -3.92 12.46 7.55
C LEU A 58 -5.37 13.02 7.57
N PRO A 59 -6.11 12.98 6.46
CA PRO A 59 -7.51 13.46 6.42
C PRO A 59 -8.46 12.42 7.05
N PHE A 60 -8.31 12.18 8.35
CA PHE A 60 -8.93 11.05 9.05
C PHE A 60 -10.46 11.07 8.97
N ASP A 61 -11.10 12.23 9.16
CA ASP A 61 -12.55 12.34 9.14
C ASP A 61 -13.14 11.96 7.78
N TRP A 62 -12.48 12.40 6.70
CA TRP A 62 -12.86 12.02 5.34
C TRP A 62 -12.67 10.52 5.10
N ILE A 63 -11.54 9.93 5.52
CA ILE A 63 -11.29 8.48 5.40
C ILE A 63 -12.37 7.71 6.16
N ARG A 64 -12.65 8.10 7.41
CA ARG A 64 -13.64 7.46 8.28
C ARG A 64 -15.03 7.47 7.64
N GLU A 65 -15.47 8.63 7.15
CA GLU A 65 -16.77 8.78 6.51
C GLU A 65 -16.89 7.90 5.26
N ARG A 66 -15.89 7.94 4.38
CA ARG A 66 -15.87 7.17 3.13
C ARG A 66 -15.86 5.67 3.39
N VAL A 67 -14.99 5.21 4.29
CA VAL A 67 -14.90 3.80 4.67
C VAL A 67 -16.20 3.32 5.29
N SER A 68 -16.79 4.08 6.22
CA SER A 68 -18.06 3.71 6.88
C SER A 68 -19.22 3.51 5.89
N LYS A 69 -19.25 4.24 4.78
CA LYS A 69 -20.27 4.06 3.72
C LYS A 69 -20.08 2.74 2.96
N ILE A 70 -18.85 2.24 2.85
CA ILE A 70 -18.52 1.02 2.09
C ILE A 70 -18.69 -0.22 2.97
N VAL A 71 -18.19 -0.19 4.21
CA VAL A 71 -18.06 -1.39 5.07
C VAL A 71 -19.02 -1.38 6.27
N GLY A 72 -19.87 -0.36 6.40
CA GLY A 72 -20.78 -0.16 7.52
C GLY A 72 -20.14 0.52 8.74
N PRO A 73 -20.96 1.07 9.65
CA PRO A 73 -20.48 1.80 10.83
C PRO A 73 -19.88 0.89 11.91
N ASP A 74 -20.21 -0.40 11.89
CA ASP A 74 -19.84 -1.37 12.93
C ASP A 74 -18.57 -2.16 12.61
N LYS A 75 -17.70 -1.67 11.73
CA LYS A 75 -16.42 -2.33 11.43
C LYS A 75 -15.59 -2.46 12.71
N ARG A 76 -15.40 -3.69 13.18
CA ARG A 76 -14.58 -3.99 14.36
C ARG A 76 -13.21 -4.56 13.94
N PRO A 77 -12.13 -4.26 14.68
CA PRO A 77 -10.88 -4.99 14.54
C PRO A 77 -11.10 -6.49 14.76
N TRP A 78 -10.40 -7.33 14.00
CA TRP A 78 -10.45 -8.80 14.18
C TRP A 78 -9.68 -9.26 15.44
N LEU A 79 -8.82 -8.41 15.98
CA LEU A 79 -8.11 -8.60 17.24
C LEU A 79 -8.73 -7.71 18.31
N ASN A 80 -8.98 -8.27 19.49
CA ASN A 80 -9.26 -7.50 20.69
C ASN A 80 -7.99 -7.34 21.55
N ARG A 81 -7.98 -6.35 22.44
CA ARG A 81 -6.84 -6.05 23.33
C ARG A 81 -6.40 -7.23 24.22
N ALA A 82 -7.27 -8.21 24.45
CA ALA A 82 -6.90 -9.41 25.19
C ALA A 82 -6.05 -10.37 24.32
N GLN A 83 -6.37 -10.48 23.02
CA GLN A 83 -5.61 -11.25 22.04
C GLN A 83 -4.26 -10.61 21.70
N GLU A 84 -4.16 -9.27 21.69
CA GLU A 84 -2.90 -8.55 21.47
C GLU A 84 -1.83 -8.92 22.52
N ARG A 85 -2.21 -8.97 23.81
CA ARG A 85 -1.30 -9.27 24.92
C ARG A 85 -0.72 -10.69 24.88
N SER A 86 -1.42 -11.64 24.26
CA SER A 86 -0.90 -13.01 24.05
C SER A 86 0.12 -13.10 22.92
N ILE A 87 0.00 -12.27 21.87
CA ILE A 87 0.93 -12.29 20.73
C ILE A 87 2.28 -11.66 21.10
N THR A 88 2.27 -10.59 21.91
CA THR A 88 3.51 -9.91 22.34
C THR A 88 4.31 -10.68 23.40
N ARG A 89 3.79 -11.80 23.92
CA ARG A 89 4.45 -12.66 24.93
C ARG A 89 5.00 -13.98 24.38
N ALA A 90 4.97 -14.21 23.07
CA ALA A 90 5.68 -15.36 22.50
C ALA A 90 7.18 -15.24 22.80
N PRO A 91 7.85 -16.28 23.34
CA PRO A 91 9.27 -16.21 23.66
C PRO A 91 10.06 -16.06 22.36
N GLN A 92 10.99 -15.11 22.35
CA GLN A 92 12.02 -15.04 21.33
C GLN A 92 12.91 -16.26 21.54
N GLY A 93 12.74 -17.27 20.69
CA GLY A 93 13.65 -18.42 20.58
C GLY A 93 14.91 -18.03 19.83
#